data_AF-G5JDN3-F1
#
_entry.id   AF-G5JDN3-F1
#
_cell.length_a   1.000
_cell.length_b   1.000
_cell.length_c   1.000
_cell.angle_alpha   90.00
_cell.angle_beta   90.00
_cell.angle_gamma   90.00
#
_symmetry.space_group_name_H-M   'P 1'
#
loop_
_entity.id
_entity.type
_entity.pdbx_description
1 polymer ?
#
loop_
_entity_poly.entity_id
_entity_poly.type
_entity_poly.pdbx_seq_one_letter_code
_entity_poly.pdbx_strand_id
1 'polypeptide(L)' 'MSNNLLSKCQLRQATSRDIWTIRRLVLGAFLDPTQLKVEQFWVIELEGKVIACGQLRTFEQA' A
#
# COMPACT_ATOMS: atom_id res chain seq x y z
N MET A 1 -15.96 -12.63 -19.93
CA MET A 1 -15.90 -12.52 -18.45
C MET A 1 -15.47 -11.10 -18.12
N SER A 2 -16.42 -10.25 -17.72
CA SER A 2 -16.12 -8.87 -17.33
C SER A 2 -15.40 -8.88 -15.98
N ASN A 3 -14.14 -8.46 -15.96
CA ASN A 3 -13.33 -8.33 -14.74
C ASN A 3 -13.84 -7.16 -13.87
N ASN A 4 -15.05 -7.30 -13.31
CA ASN A 4 -15.74 -6.30 -12.50
C ASN A 4 -15.04 -6.04 -11.14
N LEU A 5 -14.02 -6.83 -10.82
CA LEU A 5 -13.16 -6.61 -9.67
C LEU A 5 -12.11 -5.53 -9.95
N LEU A 6 -11.55 -5.50 -11.17
CA LEU A 6 -10.52 -4.52 -11.54
C LEU A 6 -11.09 -3.10 -11.66
N SER A 7 -12.36 -2.96 -12.05
CA SER A 7 -13.03 -1.66 -12.11
C SER A 7 -13.22 -0.99 -10.75
N LYS A 8 -13.16 -1.77 -9.66
CA LYS A 8 -13.31 -1.29 -8.28
C LYS A 8 -11.98 -1.20 -7.53
N CYS A 9 -10.90 -1.71 -8.12
CA CYS A 9 -9.57 -1.61 -7.56
C CYS A 9 -8.89 -0.32 -8.01
N GLN A 10 -8.34 0.42 -7.05
CA GLN A 10 -7.55 1.62 -7.33
C GLN A 10 -6.15 1.43 -6.78
N LEU A 11 -5.16 1.62 -7.65
CA LEU A 11 -3.77 1.78 -7.26
C LEU A 11 -3.51 3.27 -7.04
N ARG A 12 -3.12 3.66 -5.82
CA ARG A 12 -2.84 5.06 -5.48
C ARG A 12 -1.67 5.18 -4.52
N GLN A 13 -1.07 6.36 -4.46
CA GLN A 13 -0.11 6.69 -3.43
C GLN A 13 -0.78 6.67 -2.05
N ALA A 14 -0.05 6.19 -1.04
CA ALA A 14 -0.53 6.19 0.34
C ALA A 14 -0.60 7.61 0.90
N THR A 15 -1.52 7.82 1.82
CA THR A 15 -1.72 9.06 2.58
C THR A 15 -1.46 8.78 4.05
N SER A 16 -1.26 9.82 4.87
CA SER A 16 -1.04 9.66 6.31
C SER A 16 -2.18 8.90 7.02
N ARG A 17 -3.38 8.85 6.43
CA ARG A 17 -4.53 8.08 6.95
C ARG A 17 -4.33 6.57 6.82
N ASP A 18 -3.47 6.12 5.91
CA ASP A 18 -3.25 4.70 5.61
C ASP A 18 -2.21 4.05 6.55
N ILE A 19 -1.47 4.82 7.36
CA ILE A 19 -0.30 4.34 8.13
C ILE A 19 -0.59 3.12 9.01
N TRP A 20 -1.72 3.08 9.71
CA TRP A 20 -2.06 1.97 10.59
C TRP A 20 -2.38 0.70 9.82
N THR A 21 -3.06 0.83 8.67
CA THR A 21 -3.33 -0.30 7.78
C THR A 21 -2.03 -0.82 7.17
N ILE A 22 -1.16 0.07 6.72
CA ILE A 22 0.17 -0.29 6.18
C ILE A 22 0.99 -1.02 7.25
N ARG A 23 1.07 -0.49 8.48
CA ARG A 23 1.79 -1.16 9.59
C ARG A 23 1.26 -2.56 9.86
N ARG A 24 -0.07 -2.74 9.86
CA ARG A 24 -0.70 -4.05 10.03
C ARG A 24 -0.35 -5.01 8.90
N LEU A 25 -0.38 -4.55 7.65
CA LEU A 25 -0.03 -5.36 6.48
C LEU A 25 1.45 -5.76 6.47
N VAL A 26 2.35 -4.82 6.78
CA VAL A 26 3.80 -5.03 6.89
C VAL A 26 4.11 -6.02 8.02
N LEU A 27 3.51 -5.82 9.19
CA LEU A 27 3.67 -6.75 10.32
C LEU A 27 3.13 -8.14 9.98
N GLY A 28 1.98 -8.23 9.30
CA GLY A 28 1.39 -9.49 8.84
C GLY A 28 2.25 -10.23 7.80
N ALA A 29 3.14 -9.51 7.12
CA ALA A 29 4.17 -10.06 6.24
C ALA A 29 5.50 -10.37 6.96
N PHE A 30 5.51 -10.32 8.30
CA PHE A 30 6.70 -10.53 9.15
C PHE A 30 7.83 -9.52 8.92
N LEU A 31 7.50 -8.29 8.49
CA LEU A 31 8.44 -7.18 8.32
C LEU A 31 8.29 -6.16 9.46
N ASP A 32 9.34 -5.37 9.72
CA ASP A 32 9.33 -4.34 10.76
C ASP A 32 8.51 -3.10 10.34
N PRO A 33 7.42 -2.75 11.05
CA PRO A 33 6.57 -1.60 10.73
C PRO A 33 6.99 -0.28 11.42
N THR A 34 8.08 -0.25 12.19
CA THR A 34 8.43 0.89 13.04
C THR A 34 9.07 2.06 12.28
N GLN A 35 9.79 1.79 11.20
CA GLN A 35 10.57 2.79 10.43
C GLN A 35 9.95 3.13 9.06
N LEU A 36 8.63 3.03 8.92
CA LEU A 36 7.95 3.26 7.64
C LEU A 36 7.74 4.75 7.34
N LYS A 37 8.08 5.17 6.12
CA LYS A 37 7.73 6.48 5.55
C LYS A 37 6.54 6.30 4.61
N VAL A 38 5.38 6.85 4.96
CA VAL A 38 4.12 6.63 4.22
C VAL A 38 4.23 7.10 2.77
N GLU A 39 4.98 8.16 2.52
CA GLU A 39 5.15 8.79 1.21
C GLU A 39 5.81 7.83 0.20
N GLN A 40 6.53 6.82 0.70
CA GLN A 40 7.20 5.78 -0.09
C GLN A 40 6.28 4.58 -0.39
N PHE A 41 5.03 4.59 0.07
CA PHE A 41 4.10 3.50 -0.13
C PHE A 41 3.04 3.81 -1.18
N TRP A 42 2.70 2.78 -1.94
CA TRP A 42 1.49 2.70 -2.75
C TRP A 42 0.56 1.66 -2.14
N VAL A 43 -0.74 1.87 -2.30
CA VAL A 43 -1.77 0.98 -1.80
C VAL A 43 -2.70 0.55 -2.93
N ILE A 44 -3.20 -0.67 -2.82
CA ILE A 44 -4.34 -1.15 -3.60
C ILE A 44 -5.57 -1.01 -2.71
N GLU A 45 -6.51 -0.18 -3.15
CA GLU A 45 -7.79 0.05 -2.52
C GLU A 45 -8.91 -0.67 -3.28
N LEU A 46 -9.78 -1.37 -2.57
CA LEU A 46 -10.99 -1.98 -3.10
C LEU A 46 -12.17 -1.51 -2.24
N GLU A 47 -13.11 -0.77 -2.86
CA GLU A 47 -14.33 -0.28 -2.21
C GLU A 47 -14.06 0.48 -0.89
N GLY A 48 -13.09 1.41 -0.88
CA GLY A 48 -12.76 2.21 0.31
C GLY A 48 -11.82 1.51 1.30
N LYS A 49 -11.38 0.27 1.02
CA LYS A 49 -10.52 -0.50 1.92
C LYS A 49 -9.17 -0.79 1.27
N VAL A 50 -8.09 -0.46 1.97
CA VAL A 50 -6.73 -0.86 1.57
C VAL A 50 -6.56 -2.37 1.80
N ILE A 51 -6.30 -3.11 0.73
CA ILE A 51 -6.16 -4.57 0.74
C ILE A 51 -4.71 -5.04 0.51
N ALA A 52 -3.86 -4.16 -0.01
CA ALA A 52 -2.43 -4.43 -0.19
C ALA A 52 -1.63 -3.12 -0.17
N CYS A 53 -0.33 -3.22 0.14
CA CYS A 53 0.60 -2.10 0.06
C CYS A 53 1.95 -2.55 -0.49
N GLY A 54 2.66 -1.63 -1.14
CA GLY A 54 4.02 -1.86 -1.63
C GLY A 54 4.86 -0.60 -1.47
N GLN A 55 6.13 -0.78 -1.13
CA GLN A 55 7.06 0.33 -0.99
C GLN A 55 7.78 0.57 -2.32
N LEU A 56 7.69 1.78 -2.85
CA LEU A 56 8.46 2.24 -4.00
C LEU A 56 9.53 3.21 -3.51
N ARG A 57 10.80 2.85 -3.74
CA ARG A 57 11.95 3.69 -3.39
C ARG A 57 12.72 4.00 -4.66
N THR A 58 13.01 5.27 -4.87
CA THR A 58 14.01 5.68 -5.84
C THR A 58 15.38 5.55 -5.19
N PHE A 59 16.27 4.79 -5.83
CA PHE A 59 17.68 4.77 -5.46
C PHE A 59 18.40 5.78 -6.34
N GLU A 60 19.16 6.70 -5.74
CA GLU A 60 19.82 7.78 -6.49
C GLU A 60 20.98 7.30 -7.39
N GLN A 61 21.37 6.03 -7.28
CA GLN A 61 22.39 5.39 -8.12
C GLN A 61 21.91 4.00 -8.55
N ALA A 62 21.78 3.80 -9.86
CA ALA A 62 21.50 2.51 -10.52
C ALA A 62 22.72 2.09 -11.34
#